data_AF-A0A5S5CXT4-F1
#
_entry.id   AF-A0A5S5CXT4-F1
#
_cell.length_a   1.000
_cell.length_b   1.000
_cell.length_c   1.000
_cell.angle_alpha   90.00
_cell.angle_beta   90.00
_cell.angle_gamma   90.00
#
_symmetry.space_group_name_H-M   'P 1'
#
loop_
_entity.id
_entity.type
_entity.pdbx_description
1 polymer ?
#
loop_
_entity_poly.entity_id
_entity_poly.type
_entity_poly.pdbx_seq_one_letter_code
_entity_poly.pdbx_strand_id
1 'polypeptide(L)' 'MEVACPGGTGRTGTALACLAVLDGVPGDEAVAFVRRHYRRRAVETRGQRRSVAGFGVP' A
#
# COMPACT_ATOMS: atom_id res chain seq x y z
N MET A 1 -3.54 -21.81 -6.13
CA MET A 1 -3.29 -20.80 -5.09
C MET A 1 -3.09 -19.47 -5.80
N GLU A 2 -4.18 -18.78 -6.13
CA GLU A 2 -4.11 -17.48 -6.80
C GLU A 2 -4.56 -16.42 -5.80
N VAL A 3 -3.59 -15.76 -5.18
CA VAL A 3 -3.81 -14.63 -4.28
C VAL A 3 -4.07 -13.37 -5.13
N ALA A 4 -5.13 -13.41 -5.93
CA ALA A 4 -5.73 -12.23 -6.55
C ALA A 4 -7.13 -12.03 -5.93
N CYS A 5 -7.28 -11.01 -5.08
CA CYS A 5 -8.62 -10.63 -4.60
C CYS A 5 -9.29 -9.92 -5.78
N PRO A 6 -10.63 -9.99 -5.91
CA PRO A 6 -11.38 -9.73 -7.16
C PRO A 6 -11.27 -8.31 -7.77
N GLY A 7 -10.33 -7.46 -7.34
CA GLY A 7 -10.10 -6.13 -7.91
C GLY A 7 -8.65 -5.65 -7.96
N GLY A 8 -7.65 -6.43 -7.55
CA GLY A 8 -6.22 -6.05 -7.65
C GLY A 8 -5.83 -4.73 -6.96
N THR A 9 -6.68 -4.22 -6.06
CA THR A 9 -6.60 -2.84 -5.57
C THR A 9 -6.20 -2.79 -4.10
N GLY A 10 -6.75 -3.69 -3.26
CA GLY A 10 -6.33 -3.87 -1.88
C GLY A 10 -4.92 -4.43 -1.72
N ARG A 11 -4.64 -5.66 -2.19
CA ARG A 11 -3.38 -6.37 -1.89
C ARG A 11 -2.18 -5.84 -2.68
N THR A 12 -2.30 -5.69 -4.01
CA THR A 12 -1.22 -5.14 -4.85
C THR A 12 -0.90 -3.70 -4.47
N GLY A 13 -1.91 -2.87 -4.19
CA GLY A 13 -1.71 -1.51 -3.70
C GLY A 13 -1.02 -1.44 -2.33
N THR A 14 -1.30 -2.40 -1.44
CA THR A 14 -0.63 -2.51 -0.15
C THR A 14 0.83 -2.94 -0.32
N ALA A 15 1.12 -3.92 -1.17
CA ALA A 15 2.49 -4.36 -1.45
C ALA A 15 3.34 -3.24 -2.07
N LEU A 16 2.79 -2.50 -3.05
CA LEU A 16 3.46 -1.33 -3.62
C LEU A 16 3.69 -0.23 -2.57
N ALA A 17 2.78 -0.08 -1.61
CA ALA A 17 2.94 0.94 -0.56
C ALA A 17 4.02 0.50 0.45
N CYS A 18 4.09 -0.78 0.81
CA CYS A 18 5.19 -1.32 1.60
C CYS A 18 6.55 -1.17 0.88
N LEU A 19 6.61 -1.40 -0.43
CA LEU A 19 7.81 -1.16 -1.23
C LEU A 19 8.21 0.32 -1.21
N ALA A 20 7.25 1.24 -1.39
CA ALA A 20 7.52 2.67 -1.28
C ALA A 20 8.07 3.05 0.10
N VAL A 21 7.60 2.41 1.17
CA VAL A 21 8.16 2.61 2.53
C VAL A 21 9.61 2.14 2.62
N LEU A 22 9.92 0.97 2.05
CA LEU A 22 11.29 0.47 1.99
C LEU A 22 12.20 1.36 1.12
N ASP A 23 11.66 2.01 0.10
CA ASP A 23 12.35 3.00 -0.74
C ASP A 23 12.48 4.38 -0.06
N GLY A 24 12.02 4.53 1.19
CA GLY A 24 12.20 5.73 2.01
C GLY A 24 11.01 6.70 2.04
N VAL A 25 9.86 6.34 1.46
CA VAL A 25 8.63 7.13 1.59
C VAL A 25 8.03 6.92 2.99
N PRO A 26 7.67 7.97 3.73
CA PRO A 26 6.99 7.81 5.02
C PRO A 26 5.71 6.95 4.89
N GLY A 27 5.46 6.05 5.85
CA GLY A 27 4.37 5.07 5.73
C GLY A 27 2.95 5.67 5.69
N ASP A 28 2.78 6.86 6.25
CA ASP A 28 1.58 7.68 6.15
C ASP A 28 1.43 8.33 4.75
N GLU A 29 2.53 8.61 4.06
CA GLU A 29 2.57 9.14 2.69
C GLU A 29 2.58 8.05 1.61
N ALA A 30 3.07 6.85 1.92
CA ALA A 30 3.26 5.75 0.96
C ALA A 30 1.96 5.35 0.24
N VAL A 31 0.83 5.41 0.93
CA VAL A 31 -0.48 5.14 0.33
C VAL A 31 -0.88 6.25 -0.65
N ALA A 32 -0.59 7.51 -0.34
CA ALA A 32 -0.84 8.63 -1.23
C ALA A 32 0.07 8.58 -2.46
N PHE A 33 1.34 8.22 -2.27
CA PHE A 33 2.32 7.97 -3.33
C PHE A 33 1.80 6.91 -4.30
N VAL A 34 1.43 5.72 -3.82
CA VAL A 34 0.96 4.64 -4.69
C VAL A 34 -0.35 4.98 -5.40
N ARG A 35 -1.22 5.76 -4.75
CA ARG A 35 -2.47 6.24 -5.38
C ARG A 35 -2.23 7.23 -6.50
N ARG A 36 -1.21 8.08 -6.39
CA ARG A 36 -0.81 9.04 -7.42
C ARG A 36 -0.07 8.37 -8.57
N HIS A 37 0.82 7.44 -8.29
CA HIS A 37 1.77 6.90 -9.28
C HIS A 37 1.33 5.57 -9.93
N TYR A 38 0.49 4.76 -9.27
CA TYR A 38 0.12 3.43 -9.78
C TYR A 38 -1.38 3.26 -9.98
N ARG A 39 -2.16 3.35 -8.90
CA ARG A 39 -3.62 3.17 -8.96
C ARG A 39 -4.34 4.02 -7.94
N ARG A 40 -5.20 4.92 -8.41
CA ARG A 40 -6.01 5.83 -7.58
C ARG A 40 -6.81 5.16 -6.45
N ARG A 41 -7.21 3.90 -6.64
CA ARG A 41 -7.97 3.14 -5.62
C ARG A 41 -7.11 2.29 -4.69
N ALA A 42 -5.78 2.25 -4.86
CA ALA A 42 -4.87 1.43 -4.07
C ALA A 42 -5.11 1.59 -2.56
N VAL A 43 -5.04 0.47 -1.84
CA VAL A 43 -5.26 0.40 -0.38
C VAL A 43 -6.69 0.83 -0.02
N GLU A 44 -7.62 -0.10 -0.14
CA GLU A 44 -9.06 0.14 -0.06
C GLU A 44 -9.56 0.26 1.38
N THR A 45 -8.85 -0.33 2.34
CA THR A 45 -9.28 -0.39 3.74
C THR A 45 -8.42 0.46 4.67
N ARG A 46 -9.04 1.05 5.70
CA ARG A 46 -8.33 1.77 6.77
C ARG A 46 -7.35 0.86 7.53
N GLY A 47 -7.65 -0.44 7.63
CA GLY A 47 -6.76 -1.43 8.24
C GLY A 47 -5.44 -1.61 7.48
N GLN A 48 -5.50 -1.70 6.14
CA GLN A 48 -4.29 -1.77 5.31
C GLN A 48 -3.44 -0.50 5.40
N ARG A 49 -4.06 0.69 5.47
CA ARG A 49 -3.30 1.94 5.69
C ARG A 49 -2.49 1.92 6.97
N ARG A 50 -3.08 1.43 8.08
CA ARG A 50 -2.36 1.32 9.36
C ARG A 50 -1.22 0.31 9.29
N SER A 51 -1.42 -0.81 8.59
CA SER A 51 -0.35 -1.80 8.37
C SER A 51 0.82 -1.21 7.57
N VAL A 52 0.56 -0.39 6.56
CA VAL A 52 1.61 0.29 5.76
C VAL A 52 2.31 1.37 6.58
N ALA A 53 1.56 2.16 7.35
CA ALA A 53 2.13 3.20 8.22
C ALA A 53 3.08 2.63 9.28
N GLY A 54 2.82 1.41 9.77
CA GLY A 54 3.69 0.70 10.72
C GLY A 54 4.77 -0.16 10.06
N PHE A 55 4.89 -0.19 8.72
CA PHE A 55 5.83 -1.08 8.03
C PHE A 55 7.29 -0.55 8.05
N GLY A 56 7.47 0.74 8.34
CA GLY A 56 8.76 1.46 8.22
C GLY A 56 9.43 1.81 9.54
N VAL A 57 9.08 1.17 10.65
CA VAL A 57 9.75 1.36 11.94
C VAL A 57 9.99 -0.03 12.56
N PRO A 58 11.21 -0.34 13.03
CA PRO A 58 11.45 -1.57 13.80
C PRO A 58 10.58 -1.66 15.07
#